data_AF-A0A3D8VPD7-F1
#
_entry.id   AF-A0A3D8VPD7-F1
#
_cell.length_a   1.000
_cell.length_b   1.000
_cell.length_c   1.000
_cell.angle_alpha   90.00
_cell.angle_beta   90.00
_cell.angle_gamma   90.00
#
_symmetry.space_group_name_H-M   'P 1'
#
loop_
_entity.id
_entity.type
_entity.pdbx_description
1 polymer ?
#
loop_
_entity_poly.entity_id
_entity_poly.type
_entity_poly.pdbx_seq_one_letter_code
_entity_poly.pdbx_strand_id
1 'polypeptide(L)'
;MKRLTLVMMLVLIGAMPVDAYVVKEDTIVVEKSNHLDATQLPSIVILYDSEMKRKIEVESIKEIMTITEGIKGASSVKGEWAKGEKLGTLDFGNEELIDVYYGKDRENVYLLGNAETMSMSRKDFFSLFYPSIHTRPLPPGEGGDVQPLPPGQTVQPDDFLPL
;
A
#
# COMPACT_ATOMS: atom_id res chain seq x y z
N MET A 1 6.32 10.74 71.53
CA MET A 1 5.31 9.77 71.07
C MET A 1 5.35 9.71 69.55
N LYS A 2 5.56 8.50 69.00
CA LYS A 2 5.25 8.00 67.64
C LYS A 2 5.88 8.73 66.43
N ARG A 3 6.50 8.10 65.43
CA ARG A 3 6.97 6.75 65.07
C ARG A 3 7.91 7.06 63.86
N LEU A 4 9.20 6.72 63.94
CA LEU A 4 9.78 5.46 63.50
C LEU A 4 10.00 5.39 61.97
N THR A 5 11.28 5.44 61.59
CA THR A 5 11.96 4.61 60.55
C THR A 5 11.43 4.61 59.12
N LEU A 6 12.26 5.11 58.20
CA LEU A 6 13.02 4.20 57.31
C LEU A 6 14.25 4.93 56.74
N VAL A 7 15.37 4.82 57.45
CA VAL A 7 16.70 4.96 56.86
C VAL A 7 17.14 3.57 56.42
N MET A 8 17.81 3.53 55.28
CA MET A 8 18.77 2.51 54.79
C MET A 8 18.30 1.36 53.90
N MET A 9 19.16 1.16 52.88
CA MET A 9 19.34 0.04 51.96
C MET A 9 18.32 -0.05 50.81
N LEU A 10 18.70 0.05 49.52
CA LEU A 10 19.90 -0.50 48.89
C LEU A 10 20.61 0.49 47.95
N VAL A 11 21.91 0.62 48.19
CA VAL A 11 22.94 0.87 47.18
C VAL A 11 23.06 -0.40 46.31
N LEU A 12 23.45 -0.25 45.04
CA LEU A 12 23.95 -1.27 44.11
C LEU A 12 22.95 -2.27 43.52
N ILE A 13 22.34 -1.92 42.37
CA ILE A 13 22.34 -2.68 41.10
C ILE A 13 22.00 -1.64 40.03
N GLY A 14 22.71 -1.36 38.95
CA GLY A 14 23.88 -1.94 38.32
C GLY A 14 23.94 -1.15 37.00
N ALA A 15 25.09 -0.53 36.73
CA ALA A 15 25.35 0.01 35.41
C ALA A 15 25.20 -1.12 34.39
N MET A 16 24.19 -1.02 33.54
CA MET A 16 24.22 -1.67 32.24
C MET A 16 23.98 -0.56 31.23
N PRO A 17 24.93 -0.30 30.31
CA PRO A 17 24.60 0.48 29.15
C PRO A 17 23.59 -0.38 28.41
N VAL A 18 22.31 0.02 28.40
CA VAL A 18 21.42 -0.55 27.39
C VAL A 18 21.98 0.02 26.10
N ASP A 19 22.71 -0.85 25.42
CA ASP A 19 23.29 -0.64 24.10
C ASP A 19 22.33 0.24 23.32
N ALA A 20 22.85 1.39 22.88
CA ALA A 20 22.16 2.23 21.95
C ALA A 20 21.82 1.35 20.76
N TYR A 21 20.57 0.90 20.69
CA TYR A 21 20.00 0.59 19.40
C TYR A 21 20.01 1.91 18.67
N VAL A 22 21.06 2.11 17.90
CA VAL A 22 21.03 2.89 16.69
C VAL A 22 19.88 2.28 15.91
N VAL A 23 18.69 2.81 16.16
CA VAL A 23 17.68 2.93 15.14
C VAL A 23 18.48 3.57 14.03
N LYS A 24 18.81 2.78 13.00
CA LYS A 24 19.01 3.37 11.69
C LYS A 24 17.71 4.12 11.47
N GLU A 25 17.70 5.39 11.85
CA GLU A 25 17.07 6.39 11.03
C GLU A 25 17.70 6.14 9.68
N ASP A 26 17.06 5.24 8.92
CA ASP A 26 17.05 5.35 7.49
C ASP A 26 16.68 6.80 7.31
N THR A 27 17.72 7.60 7.13
CA THR A 27 17.60 9.00 6.81
C THR A 27 17.05 8.87 5.42
N ILE A 28 15.72 8.77 5.34
CA ILE A 28 14.99 8.90 4.11
C ILE A 28 15.38 10.31 3.76
N VAL A 29 16.39 10.42 2.91
CA VAL A 29 16.61 11.61 2.11
C VAL A 29 15.38 11.62 1.23
N VAL A 30 14.28 12.10 1.84
CA VAL A 30 13.12 12.60 1.14
C VAL A 30 13.74 13.76 0.40
N GLU A 31 14.18 13.47 -0.84
CA GLU A 31 14.37 14.51 -1.82
C GLU A 31 13.11 15.34 -1.71
N LYS A 32 13.31 16.53 -1.16
CA LYS A 32 12.26 17.41 -0.69
C LYS A 32 11.49 17.79 -1.94
N SER A 33 10.45 17.02 -2.29
CA SER A 33 9.48 17.49 -3.25
C SER A 33 8.91 18.75 -2.60
N ASN A 34 9.11 19.90 -3.24
CA ASN A 34 8.80 21.20 -2.63
C ASN A 34 7.29 21.45 -2.48
N HIS A 35 6.45 20.39 -2.50
CA HIS A 35 5.01 20.52 -2.67
C HIS A 35 4.12 19.69 -1.72
N LEU A 36 4.62 18.67 -1.03
CA LEU A 36 3.83 17.98 -0.01
C LEU A 36 4.58 17.83 1.31
N ASP A 37 3.92 18.28 2.39
CA ASP A 37 4.38 18.08 3.76
C ASP A 37 4.14 16.61 4.15
N ALA A 38 5.21 15.87 4.43
CA ALA A 38 5.14 14.47 4.82
C ALA A 38 4.31 14.24 6.11
N THR A 39 4.14 15.27 6.94
CA THR A 39 3.29 15.20 8.13
C THR A 39 1.79 15.20 7.83
N GLN A 40 1.41 15.56 6.61
CA GLN A 40 0.02 15.56 6.12
C GLN A 40 -0.29 14.33 5.27
N LEU A 41 0.69 13.44 5.07
CA LEU A 41 0.45 12.20 4.35
C LEU A 41 -0.30 11.20 5.23
N PRO A 42 -1.21 10.41 4.65
CA PRO A 42 -1.86 9.34 5.38
C PRO A 42 -0.85 8.24 5.70
N SER A 43 -1.13 7.50 6.78
CA SER A 43 -0.27 6.38 7.20
C SER A 43 -0.37 5.16 6.28
N ILE A 44 -1.48 5.02 5.56
CA ILE A 44 -1.74 3.93 4.63
C ILE A 44 -2.57 4.44 3.45
N VAL A 45 -2.33 3.90 2.26
CA VAL A 45 -3.21 4.04 1.10
C VAL A 45 -3.66 2.66 0.66
N ILE A 46 -4.97 2.49 0.46
CA ILE A 46 -5.57 1.22 0.06
C ILE A 46 -6.29 1.39 -1.27
N LEU A 47 -5.95 0.55 -2.26
CA LEU A 47 -6.71 0.40 -3.49
C LEU A 47 -7.48 -0.93 -3.48
N TYR A 48 -8.80 -0.82 -3.53
CA TYR A 48 -9.70 -1.94 -3.76
C TYR A 48 -9.92 -2.13 -5.26
N ASP A 49 -9.10 -2.94 -5.91
CA ASP A 49 -9.10 -3.19 -7.36
C ASP A 49 -10.15 -4.25 -7.70
N SER A 50 -11.27 -3.81 -8.27
CA SER A 50 -12.40 -4.68 -8.62
C SER A 50 -12.15 -5.49 -9.91
N GLU A 51 -11.30 -5.00 -10.81
CA GLU A 51 -10.95 -5.69 -12.07
C GLU A 51 -10.12 -6.94 -11.75
N MET A 52 -9.07 -6.76 -10.95
CA MET A 52 -8.15 -7.84 -10.57
C MET A 52 -8.57 -8.60 -9.31
N LYS A 53 -9.69 -8.20 -8.68
CA LYS A 53 -10.23 -8.77 -7.44
C LYS A 53 -9.17 -8.85 -6.33
N ARG A 54 -8.49 -7.74 -6.08
CA ARG A 54 -7.41 -7.66 -5.10
C ARG A 54 -7.46 -6.38 -4.26
N LYS A 55 -6.81 -6.42 -3.11
CA LYS A 55 -6.54 -5.26 -2.26
C LYS A 55 -5.04 -4.95 -2.32
N ILE A 56 -4.69 -3.71 -2.62
CA ILE A 56 -3.30 -3.23 -2.58
C ILE A 56 -3.19 -2.26 -1.41
N GLU A 57 -2.37 -2.61 -0.42
CA GLU A 57 -2.09 -1.79 0.75
C GLU A 57 -0.68 -1.22 0.64
N VAL A 58 -0.57 0.10 0.81
CA VAL A 58 0.69 0.84 0.67
C VAL A 58 0.98 1.58 1.97
N GLU A 59 2.03 1.16 2.67
CA GLU A 59 2.49 1.76 3.95
C GLU A 59 3.80 2.54 3.78
N SER A 60 4.50 2.37 2.66
CA SER A 60 5.77 3.05 2.38
C SER A 60 5.54 4.54 2.15
N ILE A 61 6.08 5.40 3.02
CA ILE A 61 5.94 6.87 2.93
C ILE A 61 6.30 7.38 1.53
N LYS A 62 7.37 6.85 0.92
CA LYS A 62 7.81 7.24 -0.43
C LYS A 62 6.76 6.90 -1.50
N GLU A 63 6.17 5.71 -1.42
CA GLU A 63 5.14 5.27 -2.36
C GLU A 63 3.84 6.02 -2.14
N ILE A 64 3.42 6.22 -0.89
CA ILE A 64 2.26 7.03 -0.51
C ILE A 64 2.41 8.46 -1.06
N MET A 65 3.58 9.07 -0.93
CA MET A 65 3.87 10.40 -1.47
C MET A 65 3.70 10.40 -2.99
N THR A 66 4.28 9.41 -3.69
CA THR A 66 4.19 9.27 -5.15
C THR A 66 2.74 9.12 -5.61
N ILE A 67 1.95 8.27 -4.93
CA ILE A 67 0.53 8.07 -5.24
C ILE A 67 -0.24 9.36 -4.99
N THR A 68 -0.05 9.99 -3.84
CA THR A 68 -0.76 11.23 -3.46
C THR A 68 -0.46 12.36 -4.44
N GLU A 69 0.80 12.55 -4.82
CA GLU A 69 1.22 13.53 -5.82
C GLU A 69 0.63 13.21 -7.20
N GLY A 70 0.68 11.94 -7.62
CA GLY A 70 0.12 11.50 -8.89
C GLY A 70 -1.38 11.74 -8.99
N ILE A 71 -2.12 11.46 -7.91
CA ILE A 71 -3.56 11.70 -7.83
C ILE A 71 -3.88 13.20 -7.80
N LYS A 72 -3.15 14.01 -7.02
CA LYS A 72 -3.30 15.48 -7.01
C LYS A 72 -2.91 16.14 -8.34
N GLY A 73 -2.00 15.51 -9.09
CA GLY A 73 -1.60 15.94 -10.43
C GLY A 73 -2.59 15.54 -11.53
N ALA A 74 -3.64 14.77 -11.21
CA ALA A 74 -4.68 14.43 -12.16
C ALA A 74 -5.43 15.68 -12.64
N SER A 75 -5.88 15.67 -13.89
CA SER A 75 -6.55 16.82 -14.50
C SER A 75 -8.00 16.90 -14.03
N SER A 76 -8.41 18.02 -13.40
CA SER A 76 -9.81 18.27 -13.08
C SER A 76 -10.68 18.22 -14.35
N VAL A 77 -11.79 17.50 -14.28
CA VAL A 77 -12.72 17.36 -15.42
C VAL A 77 -13.60 18.61 -15.50
N LYS A 78 -13.53 19.33 -16.63
CA LYS A 78 -14.40 20.48 -16.92
C LYS A 78 -15.42 20.08 -18.00
N GLY A 79 -16.69 19.96 -17.62
CA GLY A 79 -17.80 19.66 -18.54
C GLY A 79 -18.40 18.26 -18.36
N GLU A 80 -19.21 17.84 -19.33
CA GLU A 80 -19.86 16.52 -19.31
C GLU A 80 -18.86 15.39 -19.55
N TRP A 81 -18.87 14.41 -18.67
CA TRP A 81 -18.10 13.18 -18.77
C TRP A 81 -19.04 12.00 -18.50
N ALA A 82 -18.71 10.85 -19.07
CA ALA A 82 -19.51 9.64 -18.91
C ALA A 82 -18.70 8.60 -18.12
N LYS A 83 -19.17 8.28 -16.91
CA LYS A 83 -18.64 7.16 -16.14
C LYS A 83 -18.97 5.84 -16.83
N GLY A 84 -17.95 5.02 -17.00
CA GLY A 84 -18.09 3.61 -17.35
C GLY A 84 -18.28 2.75 -16.09
N GLU A 85 -17.71 1.55 -16.13
CA GLU A 85 -17.71 0.62 -15.01
C GLU A 85 -16.83 1.11 -13.85
N LYS A 86 -17.21 0.76 -12.62
CA LYS A 86 -16.40 1.03 -11.44
C LYS A 86 -15.16 0.14 -11.47
N LEU A 87 -13.99 0.75 -11.42
CA LEU A 87 -12.69 0.07 -11.37
C LEU A 87 -12.29 -0.27 -9.93
N GLY A 88 -12.57 0.64 -8.99
CA GLY A 88 -12.19 0.44 -7.61
C GLY A 88 -12.52 1.62 -6.71
N THR A 89 -11.97 1.59 -5.51
CA THR A 89 -12.03 2.68 -4.54
C THR A 89 -10.64 2.86 -3.92
N LEU A 90 -10.21 4.12 -3.82
CA LEU A 90 -9.02 4.51 -3.05
C LEU A 90 -9.46 4.98 -1.66
N ASP A 91 -8.74 4.52 -0.65
CA ASP A 91 -8.93 4.88 0.75
C ASP A 91 -7.60 5.39 1.32
N PHE A 92 -7.61 6.64 1.79
CA PHE A 92 -6.46 7.30 2.43
C PHE A 92 -6.56 7.27 3.97
N GLY A 93 -7.55 6.55 4.55
CA GLY A 93 -7.71 6.38 6.00
C GLY A 93 -8.20 7.61 6.77
N ASN A 94 -8.48 8.72 6.09
CA ASN A 94 -8.91 10.00 6.65
C ASN A 94 -10.39 10.30 6.36
N GLU A 95 -11.24 9.27 6.26
CA GLU A 95 -12.67 9.32 5.90
C GLU A 95 -12.99 9.72 4.45
N GLU A 96 -11.99 10.14 3.66
CA GLU A 96 -12.18 10.44 2.24
C GLU A 96 -11.95 9.19 1.37
N LEU A 97 -13.03 8.72 0.76
CA LEU A 97 -13.00 7.66 -0.25
C LEU A 97 -13.08 8.27 -1.65
N ILE A 98 -12.18 7.86 -2.53
CA ILE A 98 -12.21 8.27 -3.94
C ILE A 98 -12.65 7.07 -4.78
N ASP A 99 -13.81 7.17 -5.40
CA ASP A 99 -14.28 6.14 -6.30
C ASP A 99 -13.63 6.27 -7.67
N VAL A 100 -13.11 5.14 -8.18
CA VAL A 100 -12.37 5.08 -9.44
C VAL A 100 -13.24 4.41 -10.49
N TYR A 101 -13.48 5.08 -11.61
CA TYR A 101 -14.25 4.57 -12.75
C TYR A 101 -13.42 4.58 -14.01
N TYR A 102 -13.69 3.66 -14.93
CA TYR A 102 -13.18 3.82 -16.29
C TYR A 102 -13.91 4.94 -17.02
N GLY A 103 -13.22 5.58 -17.94
CA GLY A 103 -13.86 6.25 -19.06
C GLY A 103 -14.51 5.26 -20.02
N LYS A 104 -15.42 5.74 -20.85
CA LYS A 104 -16.19 4.92 -21.80
C LYS A 104 -15.30 4.17 -22.79
N ASP A 105 -14.17 4.74 -23.16
CA ASP A 105 -13.13 4.17 -24.02
C ASP A 105 -12.11 3.30 -23.26
N ARG A 106 -12.17 3.29 -21.92
CA ARG A 106 -11.19 2.66 -21.01
C ARG A 106 -9.75 3.17 -21.17
N GLU A 107 -9.55 4.30 -21.85
CA GLU A 107 -8.23 4.95 -21.98
C GLU A 107 -7.91 5.77 -20.73
N ASN A 108 -8.94 6.35 -20.13
CA ASN A 108 -8.84 7.18 -18.93
C ASN A 108 -9.50 6.52 -17.71
N VAL A 109 -9.07 6.95 -16.54
CA VAL A 109 -9.79 6.73 -15.29
C VAL A 109 -10.31 8.06 -14.76
N TYR A 110 -11.48 8.01 -14.14
CA TYR A 110 -12.10 9.12 -13.44
C TYR A 110 -12.06 8.85 -11.94
N LEU A 111 -11.56 9.82 -11.19
CA LEU A 111 -11.38 9.80 -9.75
C LEU A 111 -12.45 10.72 -9.15
N LEU A 112 -13.44 10.14 -8.50
CA LEU A 112 -14.55 10.87 -7.89
C LEU A 112 -14.29 11.01 -6.40
N GLY A 113 -13.77 12.17 -6.01
CA GLY A 113 -13.70 12.60 -4.61
C GLY A 113 -14.94 13.42 -4.23
N ASN A 114 -15.00 13.84 -2.96
CA ASN A 114 -16.12 14.61 -2.43
C ASN A 114 -16.25 16.00 -3.05
N ALA A 115 -15.14 16.63 -3.40
CA ALA A 115 -15.10 18.02 -3.87
C ALA A 115 -15.04 18.16 -5.40
N GLU A 116 -14.34 17.24 -6.06
CA GLU A 116 -14.11 17.32 -7.50
C GLU A 116 -13.98 15.96 -8.17
N THR A 117 -14.25 15.93 -9.47
CA THR A 117 -13.92 14.80 -10.34
C THR A 117 -12.64 15.11 -11.11
N MET A 118 -11.65 14.24 -10.96
CA MET A 118 -10.39 14.31 -11.67
C MET A 118 -10.29 13.18 -12.70
N SER A 119 -9.38 13.34 -13.65
CA SER A 119 -9.10 12.34 -14.68
C SER A 119 -7.60 12.22 -14.94
N MET A 120 -7.19 11.00 -15.25
CA MET A 120 -5.84 10.71 -15.73
C MET A 120 -5.87 9.49 -16.64
N SER A 121 -4.80 9.26 -17.39
CA SER A 121 -4.72 8.06 -18.23
C SER A 121 -4.76 6.81 -17.35
N ARG A 122 -5.40 5.74 -17.83
CA ARG A 122 -5.45 4.45 -17.15
C ARG A 122 -4.04 3.93 -16.86
N LYS A 123 -3.12 4.12 -17.81
CA LYS A 123 -1.74 3.67 -17.69
C LYS A 123 -1.01 4.38 -16.56
N ASP A 124 -1.17 5.70 -16.45
CA ASP A 124 -0.51 6.48 -15.41
C ASP A 124 -1.05 6.10 -14.03
N PHE A 125 -2.38 5.93 -13.92
CA PHE A 125 -3.02 5.49 -12.69
C PHE A 125 -2.44 4.17 -12.17
N PHE A 126 -2.41 3.12 -13.00
CA PHE A 126 -1.88 1.82 -12.57
C PHE A 126 -0.36 1.84 -12.32
N SER A 127 0.37 2.75 -12.99
CA SER A 127 1.81 2.90 -12.78
C SER A 127 2.14 3.43 -11.39
N LEU A 128 1.22 4.17 -10.74
CA LEU A 128 1.37 4.62 -9.35
C LEU A 128 1.43 3.45 -8.36
N PHE A 129 0.68 2.37 -8.63
CA PHE A 129 0.55 1.22 -7.73
C PHE A 129 1.44 0.04 -8.12
N TYR A 130 2.03 0.06 -9.32
CA TYR A 130 2.85 -1.05 -9.82
C TYR A 130 4.00 -1.44 -8.87
N PRO A 131 4.75 -0.50 -8.26
CA PRO A 131 5.78 -0.83 -7.28
C PRO A 131 5.23 -1.52 -6.02
N SER A 132 3.99 -1.18 -5.63
CA SER A 132 3.36 -1.69 -4.42
C SER A 132 2.67 -3.05 -4.61
N ILE A 133 2.52 -3.52 -5.85
CA ILE A 133 2.06 -4.88 -6.16
C ILE A 133 3.20 -5.85 -5.85
N HIS A 134 3.39 -6.13 -4.57
CA HIS A 134 4.26 -7.19 -4.14
C HIS A 134 3.54 -8.50 -4.45
N THR A 135 4.10 -9.30 -5.35
CA THR A 135 3.62 -10.66 -5.67
C THR A 135 3.91 -11.62 -4.51
N ARG A 136 3.57 -11.24 -3.28
CA ARG A 136 3.63 -12.17 -2.15
C ARG A 136 2.51 -13.19 -2.37
N PRO A 137 2.81 -14.49 -2.34
CA PRO A 137 1.76 -15.50 -2.37
C PRO A 137 0.81 -15.25 -1.19
N LEU A 138 -0.49 -15.40 -1.43
CA LEU A 138 -1.51 -15.28 -0.40
C LEU A 138 -1.13 -16.18 0.79
N PRO A 139 -1.35 -15.74 2.04
CA PRO A 139 -1.19 -16.62 3.19
C PRO A 139 -2.08 -17.87 3.00
N PRO A 140 -1.60 -19.06 3.40
CA PRO A 140 -2.37 -20.28 3.25
C PRO A 140 -3.75 -20.13 3.89
N GLY A 141 -4.82 -20.37 3.11
CA GLY A 141 -6.20 -20.34 3.59
C GLY A 141 -7.05 -19.14 3.16
N GLU A 142 -6.47 -18.08 2.58
CA GLU A 142 -7.25 -16.93 2.06
C GLU A 142 -7.50 -17.00 0.54
N GLY A 143 -6.77 -17.85 -0.19
CA GLY A 143 -7.09 -18.25 -1.56
C GLY A 143 -7.72 -19.64 -1.54
N GLY A 144 -9.06 -19.68 -1.51
CA GLY A 144 -9.84 -20.91 -1.35
C GLY A 144 -9.27 -22.10 -2.14
N ASP A 145 -9.12 -23.23 -1.44
CA ASP A 145 -8.77 -24.56 -1.93
C ASP A 145 -7.99 -24.59 -3.26
N VAL A 146 -6.76 -24.05 -3.27
CA VAL A 146 -5.74 -24.62 -4.16
C VAL A 146 -5.40 -25.99 -3.61
N GLN A 147 -6.25 -26.95 -3.98
CA GLN A 147 -5.91 -28.36 -3.95
C GLN A 147 -4.52 -28.48 -4.58
N PRO A 148 -3.51 -29.02 -3.88
CA PRO A 148 -2.23 -29.27 -4.53
C PRO A 148 -2.53 -30.10 -5.77
N LEU A 149 -2.08 -29.64 -6.93
CA LEU A 149 -2.17 -30.43 -8.15
C LEU A 149 -1.62 -31.82 -7.79
N PRO A 150 -2.36 -32.91 -8.06
CA PRO A 150 -1.82 -34.24 -7.83
C PRO A 150 -0.46 -34.29 -8.54
N PRO A 151 0.56 -34.91 -7.93
CA PRO A 151 1.88 -34.97 -8.55
C PRO A 151 1.70 -35.48 -9.97
N GLY A 152 2.06 -34.63 -10.95
CA GLY A 152 2.01 -35.01 -12.35
C GLY A 152 2.79 -36.32 -12.50
N GLN A 153 2.25 -37.25 -13.29
CA GLN A 153 2.97 -38.47 -13.61
C GLN A 153 4.39 -38.09 -14.03
N THR A 154 5.38 -38.67 -13.34
CA THR A 154 6.78 -38.58 -13.75
C THR A 154 6.86 -39.08 -15.19
N VAL A 155 6.95 -38.15 -16.14
CA VAL A 155 7.32 -38.45 -17.52
C VAL A 155 8.67 -39.13 -17.44
N GLN A 156 8.72 -40.42 -17.76
CA GLN A 156 9.98 -41.13 -17.75
C GLN A 156 10.76 -40.70 -19.00
N PRO A 157 12.10 -40.61 -18.93
CA PRO A 157 12.92 -40.21 -20.09
C PRO A 157 12.67 -41.05 -21.34
N ASP A 158 12.13 -42.26 -21.16
CA ASP A 158 11.79 -43.21 -22.22
C ASP A 158 10.57 -42.78 -23.06
N ASP A 159 9.74 -41.84 -22.57
CA ASP A 159 8.58 -41.29 -23.32
C ASP A 159 8.99 -40.38 -24.48
N PHE A 160 10.28 -40.02 -24.60
CA PHE A 160 10.81 -39.11 -25.64
C PHE A 160 11.60 -39.79 -26.75
N LEU A 161 11.69 -41.13 -26.78
CA LEU A 161 12.37 -41.82 -27.87
C LEU A 161 11.38 -42.14 -29.01
N PRO A 162 11.60 -41.60 -30.22
CA PRO A 162 10.78 -41.95 -31.39
C PRO A 162 11.08 -43.39 -31.84
N LEU A 163 10.02 -44.12 -32.23
CA LEU A 163 10.12 -45.39 -32.97
C LEU A 163 10.71 -45.17 -34.37
#